data_AF-A0A348VYP0-F1
#
_entry.id   AF-A0A348VYP0-F1
#
_cell.length_a   1.000
_cell.length_b   1.000
_cell.length_c   1.000
_cell.angle_alpha   90.00
_cell.angle_beta   90.00
_cell.angle_gamma   90.00
#
_symmetry.space_group_name_H-M   'P 1'
#
loop_
_entity.id
_entity.type
_entity.pdbx_description
1 polymer ?
#
loop_
_entity_poly.entity_id
_entity_poly.type
_entity_poly.pdbx_seq_one_letter_code
_entity_poly.pdbx_strand_id
1 'polypeptide(L)'
;MKKIFIGILVLIFFPIAYYFLHLHVLQMSESYVEKKKNTLQKEFYDKLNEYWAGESRLMYSEEYGSTSYVPMDMDAVQFIDNRNEKDATFYSSVERLFPYDRFPLLTSTMFKCLRPGCFRELYELNAVKNMPWRAFLLKYQEKDKFQMFIFKPVAVGYLQSSYNLRDWRPSLDESCTSALEYLIKEDRNYKDCYNQNNKKTINKILSLYNRYYYLQTEGHYQNFEDNNYVNFENIKLSPNPEGEPLCGHRINWIYNGFYRVYYDTYPLLTYEVTFNHLNYNNDKETYYTEHFFVVKICFWTLFFILFVYLSYLIYRFSKYRSTANSLSSKINIEPDISYLYNEIITKANPKMFIEPYQPNKLTTANEIYSEALKNKHNRDVLKKLLDRIKKEL
;
A
#
# COMPACT_ATOMS: atom_id res chain seq x y z
N MET A 1 36.27 -39.23 -14.21
CA MET A 1 36.47 -38.08 -13.31
C MET A 1 35.91 -36.76 -13.86
N LYS A 2 36.33 -36.26 -15.05
CA LYS A 2 35.83 -35.00 -15.62
C LYS A 2 34.28 -34.84 -15.61
N LYS A 3 33.53 -35.86 -16.03
CA LYS A 3 32.04 -35.84 -16.06
C LYS A 3 31.38 -35.75 -14.67
N ILE A 4 31.99 -36.34 -13.64
CA ILE A 4 31.48 -36.30 -12.25
C ILE A 4 31.76 -34.92 -11.64
N PHE A 5 32.95 -34.38 -11.90
CA PHE A 5 33.33 -33.04 -11.45
C PHE A 5 32.39 -31.96 -12.02
N ILE A 6 32.08 -32.04 -13.32
CA ILE A 6 31.08 -31.15 -13.97
C ILE A 6 29.70 -31.29 -13.31
N GLY A 7 29.26 -32.53 -13.02
CA GLY A 7 27.97 -32.76 -12.36
C GLY A 7 27.88 -32.18 -10.94
N ILE A 8 28.96 -32.23 -10.16
CA ILE A 8 29.05 -31.58 -8.84
C ILE A 8 29.01 -30.06 -8.98
N LEU A 9 29.74 -29.51 -9.97
CA LEU A 9 29.74 -28.07 -10.24
C LEU A 9 28.33 -27.57 -10.58
N VAL A 10 27.60 -28.28 -11.45
CA VAL A 10 26.22 -27.96 -11.83
C VAL A 10 25.29 -27.94 -10.61
N LEU A 11 25.44 -28.89 -9.68
CA LEU A 11 24.65 -28.93 -8.44
C LEU A 11 24.97 -27.76 -7.49
N ILE A 12 26.21 -27.26 -7.47
CA ILE A 12 26.60 -26.08 -6.66
C ILE A 12 26.02 -24.79 -7.24
N PHE A 13 25.98 -24.64 -8.57
CA PHE A 13 25.37 -23.47 -9.22
C PHE A 13 23.84 -23.52 -9.25
N PHE A 14 23.24 -24.67 -8.95
CA PHE A 14 21.80 -24.87 -9.00
C PHE A 14 21.03 -23.93 -8.05
N PRO A 15 21.35 -23.82 -6.74
CA PRO A 15 20.67 -22.89 -5.83
C PRO A 15 20.83 -21.42 -6.22
N ILE A 16 21.95 -21.06 -6.83
CA ILE A 16 22.19 -19.71 -7.34
C ILE A 16 21.21 -19.40 -8.47
N ALA A 17 21.02 -20.33 -9.41
CA ALA A 17 20.02 -20.20 -10.47
C ALA A 17 18.59 -20.11 -9.92
N TYR A 18 18.25 -20.88 -8.88
CA TYR A 18 16.94 -20.77 -8.19
C TYR A 18 16.70 -19.38 -7.62
N TYR A 19 17.71 -18.82 -6.95
CA TYR A 19 17.64 -17.50 -6.36
C TYR A 19 17.44 -16.40 -7.42
N PHE A 20 18.15 -16.47 -8.54
CA PHE A 20 17.92 -15.55 -9.66
C PHE A 20 16.52 -15.69 -10.25
N LEU A 21 15.98 -16.90 -10.35
CA LEU A 21 14.61 -17.10 -10.82
C LEU A 21 13.58 -16.52 -9.85
N HIS A 22 13.80 -16.68 -8.54
CA HIS A 22 12.98 -16.06 -7.50
C HIS A 22 12.94 -14.54 -7.66
N LEU A 23 14.11 -13.90 -7.77
CA LEU A 23 14.21 -12.45 -8.01
C LEU A 23 13.52 -12.02 -9.30
N HIS A 24 13.67 -12.81 -10.37
CA HIS A 24 13.01 -12.52 -11.64
C HIS A 24 11.48 -12.56 -11.53
N VAL A 25 10.91 -13.55 -10.84
CA VAL A 25 9.46 -13.63 -10.62
C VAL A 25 8.96 -12.48 -9.75
N LEU A 26 9.74 -12.07 -8.73
CA LEU A 26 9.42 -10.91 -7.92
C LEU A 26 9.39 -9.61 -8.75
N GLN A 27 10.39 -9.40 -9.60
CA GLN A 27 10.41 -8.25 -10.50
C GLN A 27 9.25 -8.26 -11.51
N MET A 28 8.89 -9.45 -12.00
CA MET A 28 7.72 -9.62 -12.89
C MET A 28 6.41 -9.31 -12.16
N SER A 29 6.26 -9.70 -10.89
CA SER A 29 5.06 -9.39 -10.12
C SER A 29 4.93 -7.89 -9.87
N GLU A 30 6.04 -7.20 -9.58
CA GLU A 30 6.09 -5.73 -9.47
C GLU A 30 5.70 -5.03 -10.76
N SER A 31 6.28 -5.45 -11.88
CA SER A 31 5.96 -4.90 -13.20
C SER A 31 4.49 -5.11 -13.58
N TYR A 32 3.94 -6.29 -13.26
CA TYR A 32 2.53 -6.60 -13.48
C TYR A 32 1.60 -5.65 -12.70
N VAL A 33 1.82 -5.50 -11.39
CA VAL A 33 0.94 -4.64 -10.58
C VAL A 33 1.13 -3.16 -10.89
N GLU A 34 2.31 -2.71 -11.31
CA GLU A 34 2.55 -1.33 -11.73
C GLU A 34 1.82 -1.01 -13.05
N LYS A 35 1.86 -1.94 -14.02
CA LYS A 35 1.09 -1.80 -15.27
C LYS A 35 -0.42 -1.77 -14.99
N LYS A 36 -0.89 -2.65 -14.09
CA LYS A 36 -2.30 -2.69 -13.67
C LYS A 36 -2.70 -1.40 -12.95
N LYS A 37 -1.85 -0.89 -12.05
CA LYS A 37 -2.03 0.38 -11.35
C LYS A 37 -2.19 1.54 -12.31
N ASN A 38 -1.28 1.71 -13.27
CA ASN A 38 -1.37 2.79 -14.26
C ASN A 38 -2.66 2.70 -15.10
N THR A 39 -3.08 1.48 -15.45
CA THR A 39 -4.32 1.25 -16.21
C THR A 39 -5.55 1.64 -15.38
N LEU A 40 -5.64 1.15 -14.13
CA LEU A 40 -6.76 1.43 -13.24
C LEU A 40 -6.80 2.90 -12.79
N GLN A 41 -5.65 3.53 -12.65
CA GLN A 41 -5.56 4.96 -12.35
C GLN A 41 -6.18 5.77 -13.49
N LYS A 42 -5.73 5.49 -14.72
CA LYS A 42 -6.26 6.15 -15.91
C LYS A 42 -7.78 5.96 -16.03
N GLU A 43 -8.26 4.72 -15.90
CA GLU A 43 -9.70 4.43 -15.94
C GLU A 43 -10.50 5.20 -14.87
N PHE A 44 -9.96 5.30 -13.65
CA PHE A 44 -10.60 6.05 -12.56
C PHE A 44 -10.73 7.53 -12.91
N TYR A 45 -9.63 8.18 -13.32
CA TYR A 45 -9.66 9.60 -13.66
C TYR A 45 -10.43 9.90 -14.94
N ASP A 46 -10.40 9.01 -15.94
CA ASP A 46 -11.19 9.17 -17.17
C ASP A 46 -12.70 9.21 -16.82
N LYS A 47 -13.19 8.29 -15.97
CA LYS A 47 -14.58 8.29 -15.49
C LYS A 47 -14.90 9.48 -14.60
N LEU A 48 -13.98 9.85 -13.70
CA LEU A 48 -14.15 11.02 -12.84
C LEU A 48 -14.33 12.28 -13.71
N ASN A 49 -13.43 12.50 -14.67
CA ASN A 49 -13.49 13.64 -15.59
C ASN A 49 -14.75 13.62 -16.46
N GLU A 50 -15.19 12.44 -16.92
CA GLU A 50 -16.44 12.26 -17.66
C GLU A 50 -17.64 12.73 -16.81
N TYR A 51 -17.71 12.34 -15.55
CA TYR A 51 -18.81 12.72 -14.66
C TYR A 51 -18.80 14.20 -14.30
N TRP A 52 -17.63 14.81 -14.13
CA TRP A 52 -17.53 16.25 -13.95
C TRP A 52 -17.83 17.03 -15.23
N ALA A 53 -17.68 16.42 -16.41
CA ALA A 53 -18.00 17.02 -17.72
C ALA A 53 -17.34 18.40 -17.96
N GLY A 54 -16.16 18.63 -17.36
CA GLY A 54 -15.46 19.93 -17.41
C GLY A 54 -15.90 20.94 -16.35
N GLU A 55 -16.93 20.63 -15.56
CA GLU A 55 -17.37 21.45 -14.44
C GLU A 55 -16.43 21.31 -13.24
N SER A 56 -16.30 22.38 -12.47
CA SER A 56 -15.54 22.38 -11.20
C SER A 56 -16.43 22.35 -9.96
N ARG A 57 -17.74 22.56 -10.16
CA ARG A 57 -18.75 22.72 -9.12
C ARG A 57 -20.06 22.13 -9.63
N LEU A 58 -20.72 21.33 -8.81
CA LEU A 58 -22.02 20.73 -9.11
C LEU A 58 -22.95 20.98 -7.93
N MET A 59 -24.13 21.55 -8.20
CA MET A 59 -25.12 21.86 -7.19
C MET A 59 -26.49 21.28 -7.55
N TYR A 60 -27.20 20.80 -6.53
CA TYR A 60 -28.61 20.39 -6.63
C TYR A 60 -29.34 20.77 -5.33
N SER A 61 -30.67 20.75 -5.36
CA SER A 61 -31.51 20.98 -4.18
C SER A 61 -32.50 19.85 -3.94
N GLU A 62 -32.92 19.74 -2.69
CA GLU A 62 -34.01 18.88 -2.25
C GLU A 62 -35.01 19.73 -1.49
N GLU A 63 -36.27 19.63 -1.86
CA GLU A 63 -37.38 20.28 -1.17
C GLU A 63 -38.06 19.26 -0.25
N TYR A 64 -38.45 19.72 0.92
CA TYR A 64 -39.12 18.94 1.95
C TYR A 64 -40.43 19.64 2.30
N GLY A 65 -41.51 18.86 2.44
CA GLY A 65 -42.79 19.39 2.92
C GLY A 65 -42.80 19.58 4.44
N SER A 66 -43.92 20.12 4.95
CA SER A 66 -44.22 20.23 6.40
C SER A 66 -43.22 21.08 7.21
N THR A 67 -42.85 22.22 6.65
CA THR A 67 -42.07 23.25 7.33
C THR A 67 -42.79 23.71 8.60
N SER A 68 -42.01 23.99 9.64
CA SER A 68 -42.54 24.60 10.85
C SER A 68 -41.62 25.72 11.32
N TYR A 69 -42.25 26.76 11.85
CA TYR A 69 -41.60 27.99 12.24
C TYR A 69 -41.92 28.31 13.69
N VAL A 70 -40.92 28.80 14.42
CA VAL A 70 -41.08 29.20 15.82
C VAL A 70 -40.81 30.71 15.92
N PRO A 71 -41.81 31.53 16.27
CA PRO A 71 -41.60 32.95 16.46
C PRO A 71 -40.62 33.20 17.60
N MET A 72 -39.71 34.12 17.40
CA MET A 72 -38.70 34.51 18.37
C MET A 72 -39.14 35.74 19.15
N ASP A 73 -38.71 35.82 20.41
CA ASP A 73 -38.91 37.02 21.23
C ASP A 73 -38.01 38.15 20.69
N MET A 74 -38.62 39.18 20.13
CA MET A 74 -37.90 40.28 19.49
C MET A 74 -37.13 41.14 20.49
N ASP A 75 -37.56 41.24 21.75
CA ASP A 75 -36.81 41.97 22.77
C ASP A 75 -35.50 41.23 23.08
N ALA A 76 -35.56 39.90 23.16
CA ALA A 76 -34.39 39.05 23.30
C ALA A 76 -33.47 39.11 22.06
N VAL A 77 -34.05 39.09 20.85
CA VAL A 77 -33.28 39.25 19.59
C VAL A 77 -32.55 40.59 19.58
N GLN A 78 -33.23 41.69 19.90
CA GLN A 78 -32.64 43.04 19.93
C GLN A 78 -31.60 43.19 21.05
N PHE A 79 -31.83 42.59 22.21
CA PHE A 79 -30.84 42.53 23.28
C PHE A 79 -29.54 41.86 22.79
N ILE A 80 -29.66 40.73 22.09
CA ILE A 80 -28.51 40.05 21.48
C ILE A 80 -27.90 40.88 20.35
N ASP A 81 -28.70 41.59 19.56
CA ASP A 81 -28.19 42.35 18.40
C ASP A 81 -27.49 43.67 18.78
N ASN A 82 -27.71 44.16 19.99
CA ASN A 82 -27.15 45.43 20.49
C ASN A 82 -25.84 45.29 21.28
N ARG A 83 -25.34 44.07 21.48
CA ARG A 83 -24.11 43.78 22.24
C ARG A 83 -22.83 44.14 21.49
N ASN A 84 -21.71 44.14 22.20
CA ASN A 84 -20.39 44.29 21.60
C ASN A 84 -19.83 42.92 21.15
N GLU A 85 -19.06 42.89 20.07
CA GLU A 85 -18.40 41.68 19.57
C GLU A 85 -17.45 41.04 20.60
N LYS A 86 -16.97 41.82 21.59
CA LYS A 86 -16.03 41.39 22.63
C LYS A 86 -16.68 40.81 23.89
N ASP A 87 -18.00 40.74 23.97
CA ASP A 87 -18.69 40.33 25.21
C ASP A 87 -18.61 38.81 25.42
N ALA A 88 -17.77 38.36 26.35
CA ALA A 88 -17.61 36.93 26.68
C ALA A 88 -18.90 36.27 27.22
N THR A 89 -19.80 37.05 27.82
CA THR A 89 -21.13 36.59 28.29
C THR A 89 -22.11 36.31 27.15
N PHE A 90 -21.76 36.66 25.92
CA PHE A 90 -22.64 36.50 24.77
C PHE A 90 -23.06 35.05 24.51
N TYR A 91 -22.10 34.13 24.42
CA TYR A 91 -22.38 32.75 23.99
C TYR A 91 -23.33 32.05 24.95
N SER A 92 -23.12 32.24 26.25
CA SER A 92 -24.03 31.72 27.29
C SER A 92 -25.38 32.45 27.32
N SER A 93 -25.44 33.72 26.89
CA SER A 93 -26.69 34.47 26.79
C SER A 93 -27.58 33.99 25.64
N VAL A 94 -27.02 33.62 24.47
CA VAL A 94 -27.79 33.03 23.36
C VAL A 94 -28.49 31.76 23.79
N GLU A 95 -27.76 30.86 24.45
CA GLU A 95 -28.30 29.55 24.85
C GLU A 95 -29.34 29.69 25.97
N ARG A 96 -29.21 30.70 26.83
CA ARG A 96 -30.22 31.01 27.85
C ARG A 96 -31.49 31.62 27.27
N LEU A 97 -31.36 32.53 26.30
CA LEU A 97 -32.50 33.23 25.69
C LEU A 97 -33.22 32.35 24.65
N PHE A 98 -32.46 31.53 23.92
CA PHE A 98 -32.93 30.65 22.87
C PHE A 98 -32.44 29.22 23.11
N PRO A 99 -33.05 28.50 24.07
CA PRO A 99 -32.60 27.17 24.46
C PRO A 99 -32.91 26.13 23.38
N TYR A 100 -32.06 25.10 23.30
CA TYR A 100 -32.05 24.11 22.22
C TYR A 100 -33.28 23.19 22.16
N ASP A 101 -33.97 23.03 23.28
CA ASP A 101 -35.23 22.27 23.38
C ASP A 101 -36.37 22.99 22.64
N ARG A 102 -36.34 24.33 22.63
CA ARG A 102 -37.34 25.18 21.98
C ARG A 102 -36.95 25.55 20.55
N PHE A 103 -35.67 25.82 20.31
CA PHE A 103 -35.14 26.28 19.03
C PHE A 103 -34.09 25.33 18.46
N PRO A 104 -34.04 25.14 17.12
CA PRO A 104 -33.01 24.35 16.50
C PRO A 104 -31.60 24.86 16.80
N LEU A 105 -30.65 23.94 16.92
CA LEU A 105 -29.22 24.21 17.12
C LEU A 105 -28.68 25.29 16.17
N LEU A 106 -29.05 25.20 14.89
CA LEU A 106 -28.61 26.15 13.85
C LEU A 106 -29.05 27.59 14.13
N THR A 107 -30.15 27.78 14.86
CA THR A 107 -30.63 29.11 15.29
C THR A 107 -29.64 29.77 16.23
N SER A 108 -29.08 29.02 17.19
CA SER A 108 -28.02 29.52 18.08
C SER A 108 -26.75 29.82 17.29
N THR A 109 -26.36 28.93 16.36
CA THR A 109 -25.24 29.17 15.44
C THR A 109 -25.43 30.46 14.64
N MET A 110 -26.65 30.77 14.20
CA MET A 110 -26.96 32.00 13.49
C MET A 110 -26.56 33.25 14.29
N PHE A 111 -27.00 33.36 15.54
CA PHE A 111 -26.65 34.49 16.40
C PHE A 111 -25.15 34.56 16.70
N LYS A 112 -24.51 33.40 16.82
CA LYS A 112 -23.07 33.31 17.12
C LYS A 112 -22.18 33.72 15.94
N CYS A 113 -22.61 33.44 14.70
CA CYS A 113 -21.84 33.75 13.50
C CYS A 113 -22.12 35.15 12.92
N LEU A 114 -23.27 35.76 13.21
CA LEU A 114 -23.62 37.09 12.71
C LEU A 114 -23.07 38.20 13.61
N ARG A 115 -22.64 39.30 12.99
CA ARG A 115 -22.21 40.51 13.70
C ARG A 115 -23.42 41.21 14.36
N PRO A 116 -23.21 41.93 15.46
CA PRO A 116 -24.24 42.80 16.03
C PRO A 116 -24.75 43.83 15.01
N GLY A 117 -26.05 44.09 15.02
CA GLY A 117 -26.76 45.00 14.13
C GLY A 117 -27.47 44.33 12.95
N CYS A 118 -27.35 43.01 12.78
CA CYS A 118 -27.93 42.27 11.64
C CYS A 118 -29.45 42.10 11.72
N PHE A 119 -30.07 42.35 12.87
CA PHE A 119 -31.50 42.15 13.14
C PHE A 119 -32.27 43.45 13.46
N ARG A 120 -31.59 44.59 13.62
CA ARG A 120 -32.22 45.90 13.96
C ARG A 120 -33.37 46.32 13.06
N GLU A 121 -33.32 45.97 11.78
CA GLU A 121 -34.35 46.32 10.81
C GLU A 121 -35.55 45.36 10.85
N LEU A 122 -35.56 44.35 11.71
CA LEU A 122 -36.63 43.36 11.77
C LEU A 122 -37.66 43.72 12.85
N TYR A 123 -38.94 43.55 12.54
CA TYR A 123 -40.01 43.60 13.55
C TYR A 123 -40.50 42.21 13.97
N GLU A 124 -40.13 41.17 13.24
CA GLU A 124 -40.51 39.79 13.50
C GLU A 124 -39.41 38.87 12.98
N LEU A 125 -39.04 37.85 13.75
CA LEU A 125 -38.08 36.82 13.37
C LEU A 125 -38.64 35.45 13.73
N ASN A 126 -38.59 34.52 12.79
CA ASN A 126 -39.10 33.17 12.95
C ASN A 126 -37.98 32.16 12.66
N ALA A 127 -37.66 31.32 13.65
CA ALA A 127 -36.69 30.25 13.47
C ALA A 127 -37.31 29.09 12.68
N VAL A 128 -36.56 28.54 11.73
CA VAL A 128 -36.98 27.41 10.90
C VAL A 128 -36.69 26.10 11.64
N LYS A 129 -37.75 25.44 12.13
CA LYS A 129 -37.63 24.20 12.91
C LYS A 129 -37.46 22.96 12.03
N ASN A 130 -38.36 22.79 11.08
CA ASN A 130 -38.22 21.82 9.99
C ASN A 130 -37.93 22.59 8.73
N MET A 131 -36.83 22.27 8.04
CA MET A 131 -36.40 23.06 6.89
C MET A 131 -37.19 22.71 5.62
N PRO A 132 -37.63 23.71 4.83
CA PRO A 132 -38.38 23.50 3.58
C PRO A 132 -37.50 22.99 2.44
N TRP A 133 -36.18 23.22 2.51
CA TRP A 133 -35.24 22.75 1.49
C TRP A 133 -33.82 22.61 2.04
N ARG A 134 -33.01 21.86 1.29
CA ARG A 134 -31.55 21.82 1.40
C ARG A 134 -30.95 21.95 0.01
N ALA A 135 -29.84 22.65 -0.12
CA ALA A 135 -29.03 22.58 -1.33
C ALA A 135 -27.65 22.00 -1.02
N PHE A 136 -27.12 21.22 -1.95
CA PHE A 136 -25.83 20.55 -1.84
C PHE A 136 -24.94 21.01 -2.97
N LEU A 137 -23.72 21.40 -2.62
CA LEU A 137 -22.70 21.82 -3.58
C LEU A 137 -21.48 20.92 -3.42
N LEU A 138 -21.15 20.13 -4.44
CA LEU A 138 -19.87 19.45 -4.54
C LEU A 138 -18.91 20.35 -5.32
N LYS A 139 -17.72 20.62 -4.77
CA LYS A 139 -16.68 21.41 -5.44
C LYS A 139 -15.31 20.74 -5.33
N TYR A 140 -14.46 20.95 -6.33
CA TYR A 140 -13.03 20.66 -6.18
C TYR A 140 -12.40 21.58 -5.13
N GLN A 141 -11.57 20.99 -4.27
CA GLN A 141 -10.62 21.73 -3.44
C GLN A 141 -9.24 21.65 -4.10
N GLU A 142 -8.83 20.45 -4.48
CA GLU A 142 -7.59 20.14 -5.21
C GLU A 142 -7.85 18.97 -6.17
N LYS A 143 -6.86 18.59 -7.00
CA LYS A 143 -7.02 17.55 -8.04
C LYS A 143 -7.66 16.25 -7.53
N ASP A 144 -7.29 15.84 -6.31
CA ASP A 144 -7.69 14.57 -5.69
C ASP A 144 -8.59 14.76 -4.46
N LYS A 145 -9.04 16.01 -4.21
CA LYS A 145 -9.86 16.37 -3.04
C LYS A 145 -11.09 17.15 -3.42
N PHE A 146 -12.24 16.69 -2.94
CA PHE A 146 -13.55 17.28 -3.18
C PHE A 146 -14.20 17.63 -1.85
N GLN A 147 -14.95 18.72 -1.82
CA GLN A 147 -15.66 19.14 -0.62
C GLN A 147 -17.14 19.32 -0.94
N MET A 148 -17.98 18.70 -0.13
CA MET A 148 -19.42 18.84 -0.20
C MET A 148 -19.87 19.88 0.83
N PHE A 149 -20.57 20.91 0.37
CA PHE A 149 -21.22 21.92 1.20
C PHE A 149 -22.72 21.69 1.24
N ILE A 150 -23.32 22.10 2.34
CA ILE A 150 -24.77 22.09 2.50
C ILE A 150 -25.27 23.49 2.83
N PHE A 151 -26.41 23.84 2.24
CA PHE A 151 -27.12 25.11 2.41
C PHE A 151 -28.46 24.83 3.06
N LYS A 152 -28.79 25.55 4.13
CA LYS A 152 -30.04 25.36 4.88
C LYS A 152 -30.63 26.68 5.37
N PRO A 153 -31.91 26.96 5.17
CA PRO A 153 -32.56 28.09 5.82
C PRO A 153 -32.62 27.86 7.34
N VAL A 154 -32.37 28.92 8.09
CA VAL A 154 -32.31 28.90 9.56
C VAL A 154 -33.36 29.80 10.19
N ALA A 155 -33.62 30.97 9.60
CA ALA A 155 -34.64 31.88 10.08
C ALA A 155 -35.20 32.75 8.96
N VAL A 156 -36.41 33.27 9.17
CA VAL A 156 -37.05 34.25 8.28
C VAL A 156 -37.44 35.46 9.12
N GLY A 157 -36.92 36.62 8.77
CA GLY A 157 -37.23 37.89 9.43
C GLY A 157 -38.03 38.82 8.52
N TYR A 158 -39.04 39.50 9.04
CA TYR A 158 -39.77 40.54 8.31
C TYR A 158 -39.29 41.93 8.69
N LEU A 159 -39.20 42.81 7.69
CA LEU A 159 -38.55 44.12 7.84
C LEU A 159 -39.50 45.20 8.32
N GLN A 160 -39.02 46.06 9.22
CA GLN A 160 -39.78 47.14 9.83
C GLN A 160 -40.30 48.13 8.79
N SER A 161 -39.55 48.37 7.71
CA SER A 161 -39.98 49.18 6.57
C SER A 161 -41.26 48.65 5.89
N SER A 162 -41.51 47.33 5.99
CA SER A 162 -42.67 46.64 5.41
C SER A 162 -43.78 46.37 6.43
N TYR A 163 -43.66 46.87 7.66
CA TYR A 163 -44.63 46.59 8.74
C TYR A 163 -46.07 46.96 8.37
N ASN A 164 -46.24 48.13 7.73
CA ASN A 164 -47.56 48.61 7.28
C ASN A 164 -48.18 47.75 6.16
N LEU A 165 -47.40 46.85 5.56
CA LEU A 165 -47.82 45.92 4.52
C LEU A 165 -47.90 44.48 5.04
N ARG A 166 -48.02 44.28 6.36
CA ARG A 166 -48.01 42.95 6.99
C ARG A 166 -49.07 42.00 6.43
N ASP A 167 -50.24 42.52 6.08
CA ASP A 167 -51.33 41.71 5.51
C ASP A 167 -51.08 41.28 4.06
N TRP A 168 -50.09 41.89 3.40
CA TRP A 168 -49.72 41.64 2.00
C TRP A 168 -48.35 40.96 1.86
N ARG A 169 -47.70 40.65 3.00
CA ARG A 169 -46.39 40.01 2.98
C ARG A 169 -46.51 38.55 2.54
N PRO A 170 -45.52 38.00 1.81
CA PRO A 170 -45.44 36.57 1.55
C PRO A 170 -45.47 35.76 2.85
N SER A 171 -46.00 34.56 2.81
CA SER A 171 -45.89 33.60 3.92
C SER A 171 -44.43 33.22 4.18
N LEU A 172 -44.18 32.60 5.34
CA LEU A 172 -42.84 32.12 5.69
C LEU A 172 -42.33 31.06 4.71
N ASP A 173 -43.21 30.16 4.25
CA ASP A 173 -42.90 29.15 3.25
C ASP A 173 -42.59 29.78 1.89
N GLU A 174 -43.44 30.69 1.41
CA GLU A 174 -43.20 31.41 0.15
C GLU A 174 -41.88 32.19 0.19
N SER A 175 -41.56 32.80 1.33
CA SER A 175 -40.29 33.50 1.54
C SER A 175 -39.09 32.56 1.39
N CYS A 176 -39.16 31.37 2.01
CA CYS A 176 -38.12 30.35 1.89
C CYS A 176 -38.02 29.77 0.46
N THR A 177 -39.14 29.51 -0.20
CA THR A 177 -39.16 29.01 -1.59
C THR A 177 -38.53 30.04 -2.53
N SER A 178 -38.93 31.31 -2.43
CA SER A 178 -38.34 32.38 -3.23
C SER A 178 -36.84 32.56 -2.96
N ALA A 179 -36.39 32.36 -1.71
CA ALA A 179 -34.96 32.36 -1.40
C ALA A 179 -34.19 31.21 -2.08
N LEU A 180 -34.75 30.00 -2.14
CA LEU A 180 -34.15 28.92 -2.93
C LEU A 180 -34.11 29.27 -4.41
N GLU A 181 -35.20 29.80 -4.96
CA GLU A 181 -35.26 30.22 -6.36
C GLU A 181 -34.19 31.26 -6.70
N TYR A 182 -33.99 32.26 -5.85
CA TYR A 182 -32.92 33.22 -6.00
C TYR A 182 -31.54 32.53 -5.99
N LEU A 183 -31.29 31.65 -5.02
CA LEU A 183 -30.02 30.93 -4.88
C LEU A 183 -29.67 30.15 -6.16
N ILE A 184 -30.65 29.53 -6.80
CA ILE A 184 -30.43 28.62 -7.93
C ILE A 184 -30.60 29.29 -9.31
N LYS A 185 -31.33 30.42 -9.41
CA LYS A 185 -31.59 31.11 -10.69
C LYS A 185 -30.82 32.43 -10.83
N GLU A 186 -30.56 33.13 -9.73
CA GLU A 186 -30.08 34.52 -9.77
C GLU A 186 -28.70 34.72 -9.12
N ASP A 187 -28.38 33.96 -8.06
CA ASP A 187 -27.12 34.12 -7.33
C ASP A 187 -25.92 33.88 -8.25
N ARG A 188 -25.07 34.90 -8.37
CA ARG A 188 -23.91 34.90 -9.27
C ARG A 188 -22.90 33.79 -8.98
N ASN A 189 -22.85 33.30 -7.74
CA ASN A 189 -21.90 32.28 -7.35
C ASN A 189 -22.40 30.86 -7.65
N TYR A 190 -23.71 30.66 -7.69
CA TYR A 190 -24.32 29.31 -7.63
C TYR A 190 -25.22 28.97 -8.82
N LYS A 191 -25.82 29.95 -9.49
CA LYS A 191 -26.77 29.71 -10.60
C LYS A 191 -26.16 28.85 -11.71
N ASP A 192 -24.89 29.06 -12.05
CA ASP A 192 -24.25 28.41 -13.18
C ASP A 192 -23.87 26.95 -12.87
N CYS A 193 -23.75 26.58 -11.59
CA CYS A 193 -23.44 25.20 -11.20
C CYS A 193 -24.68 24.39 -10.76
N TYR A 194 -25.87 25.00 -10.77
CA TYR A 194 -27.10 24.34 -10.36
C TYR A 194 -27.73 23.55 -11.51
N ASN A 195 -28.05 22.27 -11.23
CA ASN A 195 -28.92 21.46 -12.07
C ASN A 195 -29.53 20.34 -11.23
N GLN A 196 -30.84 20.15 -11.29
CA GLN A 196 -31.50 19.11 -10.49
C GLN A 196 -30.99 17.69 -10.81
N ASN A 197 -30.54 17.45 -12.05
CA ASN A 197 -29.94 16.18 -12.45
C ASN A 197 -28.54 15.94 -11.85
N ASN A 198 -27.90 16.98 -11.30
CA ASN A 198 -26.59 16.85 -10.64
C ASN A 198 -26.64 15.90 -9.45
N LYS A 199 -27.80 15.69 -8.82
CA LYS A 199 -27.95 14.66 -7.78
C LYS A 199 -27.47 13.29 -8.25
N LYS A 200 -27.86 12.90 -9.47
CA LYS A 200 -27.45 11.61 -10.07
C LYS A 200 -25.96 11.60 -10.39
N THR A 201 -25.43 12.71 -10.91
CA THR A 201 -24.01 12.86 -11.25
C THR A 201 -23.13 12.81 -10.00
N ILE A 202 -23.46 13.57 -8.97
CA ILE A 202 -22.76 13.57 -7.68
C ILE A 202 -22.80 12.17 -7.07
N ASN A 203 -23.94 11.49 -7.06
CA ASN A 203 -24.01 10.11 -6.55
C ASN A 203 -23.08 9.16 -7.32
N LYS A 204 -22.99 9.29 -8.65
CA LYS A 204 -22.05 8.50 -9.46
C LYS A 204 -20.59 8.80 -9.12
N ILE A 205 -20.24 10.07 -8.90
CA ILE A 205 -18.90 10.50 -8.48
C ILE A 205 -18.59 9.87 -7.12
N LEU A 206 -19.46 10.06 -6.13
CA LEU A 206 -19.26 9.57 -4.76
C LEU A 206 -19.21 8.03 -4.67
N SER A 207 -19.87 7.33 -5.60
CA SER A 207 -19.81 5.87 -5.72
C SER A 207 -18.67 5.35 -6.61
N LEU A 208 -17.76 6.21 -7.08
CA LEU A 208 -16.70 5.80 -8.00
C LEU A 208 -15.62 5.02 -7.24
N TYR A 209 -15.39 3.79 -7.67
CA TYR A 209 -14.27 2.97 -7.20
C TYR A 209 -13.85 1.97 -8.28
N ASN A 210 -12.63 1.48 -8.14
CA ASN A 210 -12.13 0.27 -8.77
C ASN A 210 -11.28 -0.51 -7.75
N ARG A 211 -10.55 -1.53 -8.21
CA ARG A 211 -9.77 -2.39 -7.31
C ARG A 211 -8.70 -1.63 -6.52
N TYR A 212 -8.08 -0.59 -7.10
CA TYR A 212 -6.96 0.13 -6.52
C TYR A 212 -7.27 1.56 -6.10
N TYR A 213 -8.32 2.18 -6.65
CA TYR A 213 -8.67 3.58 -6.40
C TYR A 213 -10.12 3.68 -5.95
N TYR A 214 -10.37 4.46 -4.93
CA TYR A 214 -11.71 4.70 -4.38
C TYR A 214 -11.75 6.09 -3.74
N LEU A 215 -12.95 6.62 -3.51
CA LEU A 215 -13.12 7.81 -2.70
C LEU A 215 -13.23 7.44 -1.24
N GLN A 216 -12.34 7.99 -0.42
CA GLN A 216 -12.44 7.92 1.04
C GLN A 216 -12.95 9.26 1.55
N THR A 217 -13.91 9.21 2.47
CA THR A 217 -14.24 10.40 3.26
C THR A 217 -13.09 10.67 4.24
N GLU A 218 -12.49 11.86 4.20
CA GLU A 218 -11.62 12.29 5.28
C GLU A 218 -12.45 12.27 6.57
N GLY A 219 -12.01 11.45 7.53
CA GLY A 219 -12.79 11.23 8.74
C GLY A 219 -12.93 12.53 9.53
N HIS A 220 -14.18 12.92 9.78
CA HIS A 220 -14.55 13.28 11.15
C HIS A 220 -14.38 12.01 12.02
N TYR A 221 -13.14 11.64 12.35
CA TYR A 221 -12.87 10.74 13.48
C TYR A 221 -12.99 11.56 14.77
N GLN A 222 -14.22 11.93 15.10
CA GLN A 222 -14.71 11.84 16.46
C GLN A 222 -16.04 11.11 16.37
N ASN A 223 -16.14 10.03 17.14
CA ASN A 223 -17.35 9.28 17.39
C ASN A 223 -18.60 10.19 17.38
N PHE A 224 -19.41 10.11 16.33
CA PHE A 224 -20.82 10.45 16.38
C PHE A 224 -21.66 9.16 16.37
N GLU A 225 -21.12 8.10 16.98
CA GLU A 225 -21.96 7.07 17.56
C GLU A 225 -22.58 7.65 18.85
N ASP A 226 -23.90 7.51 18.95
CA ASP A 226 -24.77 7.91 20.06
C ASP A 226 -25.01 9.42 20.24
N ASN A 227 -26.20 9.87 19.82
CA ASN A 227 -27.14 10.75 20.56
C ASN A 227 -26.60 11.93 21.39
N ASN A 228 -25.40 12.43 21.14
CA ASN A 228 -24.81 13.51 21.89
C ASN A 228 -24.74 14.74 21.01
N TYR A 229 -25.58 15.70 21.39
CA TYR A 229 -25.41 17.13 21.16
C TYR A 229 -23.94 17.49 20.95
N VAL A 230 -23.65 18.24 19.88
CA VAL A 230 -22.40 18.99 19.78
C VAL A 230 -22.34 19.86 21.04
N ASN A 231 -21.54 19.48 22.03
CA ASN A 231 -21.36 20.29 23.22
C ASN A 231 -20.42 21.45 22.85
N PHE A 232 -21.03 22.56 22.43
CA PHE A 232 -20.34 23.80 22.06
C PHE A 232 -19.53 24.39 23.23
N GLU A 233 -19.73 23.93 24.47
CA GLU A 233 -18.93 24.33 25.63
C GLU A 233 -17.46 23.89 25.53
N ASN A 234 -17.16 22.84 24.74
CA ASN A 234 -15.78 22.32 24.59
C ASN A 234 -15.04 22.83 23.35
N ILE A 235 -15.67 23.67 22.52
CA ILE A 235 -14.98 24.34 21.42
C ILE A 235 -14.23 25.52 22.06
N LYS A 236 -12.89 25.46 22.07
CA LYS A 236 -12.08 26.65 22.32
C LYS A 236 -12.37 27.66 21.21
N LEU A 237 -13.26 28.59 21.53
CA LEU A 237 -13.56 29.77 20.73
C LEU A 237 -12.25 30.56 20.62
N SER A 238 -11.58 30.47 19.47
CA SER A 238 -10.46 31.37 19.19
C SER A 238 -11.04 32.77 19.01
N PRO A 239 -10.65 33.75 19.83
CA PRO A 239 -11.09 35.13 19.65
C PRO A 239 -10.26 35.73 18.53
N ASN A 240 -10.49 35.31 17.28
CA ASN A 240 -9.80 35.90 16.15
C ASN A 240 -10.64 37.05 15.59
N PRO A 241 -10.18 38.31 15.65
CA PRO A 241 -10.92 39.50 15.19
C PRO A 241 -11.19 39.52 13.68
N GLU A 242 -10.68 38.55 12.91
CA GLU A 242 -10.87 38.45 11.45
C GLU A 242 -12.06 37.55 11.02
N GLY A 243 -12.86 37.04 11.97
CA GLY A 243 -14.13 36.37 11.64
C GLY A 243 -13.97 34.97 11.07
N GLU A 244 -13.06 34.16 11.62
CA GLU A 244 -13.03 32.74 11.29
C GLU A 244 -14.35 32.06 11.69
N PRO A 245 -14.99 31.30 10.78
CA PRO A 245 -16.30 30.71 11.01
C PRO A 245 -16.24 29.65 12.11
N LEU A 246 -17.17 29.70 13.06
CA LEU A 246 -17.43 28.63 14.02
C LEU A 246 -17.64 27.31 13.25
N CYS A 247 -16.68 26.38 13.37
CA CYS A 247 -16.71 25.07 12.72
C CYS A 247 -16.99 25.09 11.20
N GLY A 248 -16.63 26.18 10.51
CA GLY A 248 -16.88 26.31 9.07
C GLY A 248 -18.31 26.71 8.68
N HIS A 249 -19.17 27.07 9.65
CA HIS A 249 -20.51 27.61 9.40
C HIS A 249 -20.46 29.07 8.95
N ARG A 250 -21.16 29.38 7.87
CA ARG A 250 -21.29 30.73 7.32
C ARG A 250 -22.74 31.07 7.10
N ILE A 251 -23.22 32.04 7.88
CA ILE A 251 -24.58 32.56 7.78
C ILE A 251 -24.59 33.70 6.76
N ASN A 252 -25.46 33.58 5.77
CA ASN A 252 -25.79 34.64 4.84
C ASN A 252 -27.30 34.86 4.85
N TRP A 253 -27.79 35.89 4.15
CA TRP A 253 -29.22 36.11 4.00
C TRP A 253 -29.58 36.56 2.58
N ILE A 254 -30.78 36.18 2.16
CA ILE A 254 -31.40 36.64 0.92
C ILE A 254 -32.52 37.61 1.30
N TYR A 255 -32.58 38.75 0.62
CA TYR A 255 -33.50 39.85 0.92
C TYR A 255 -34.34 40.18 -0.30
N ASN A 256 -35.64 40.43 -0.11
CA ASN A 256 -36.55 40.80 -1.19
C ASN A 256 -37.56 41.90 -0.80
N GLY A 257 -37.11 43.06 -0.29
CA GLY A 257 -37.99 44.18 0.06
C GLY A 257 -38.80 44.01 1.35
N PHE A 258 -39.37 42.83 1.57
CA PHE A 258 -40.29 42.49 2.66
C PHE A 258 -39.65 41.67 3.78
N TYR A 259 -38.73 40.77 3.43
CA TYR A 259 -38.16 39.79 4.36
C TYR A 259 -36.66 39.58 4.12
N ARG A 260 -36.02 38.97 5.12
CA ARG A 260 -34.69 38.37 5.06
C ARG A 260 -34.79 36.89 5.40
N VAL A 261 -34.40 36.01 4.49
CA VAL A 261 -34.21 34.57 4.78
C VAL A 261 -32.74 34.37 5.11
N TYR A 262 -32.45 34.05 6.37
CA TYR A 262 -31.14 33.66 6.82
C TYR A 262 -30.92 32.18 6.50
N TYR A 263 -29.78 31.87 5.91
CA TYR A 263 -29.38 30.50 5.60
C TYR A 263 -27.93 30.26 5.99
N ASP A 264 -27.67 29.04 6.45
CA ASP A 264 -26.37 28.55 6.83
C ASP A 264 -25.74 27.77 5.68
N THR A 265 -24.43 27.93 5.53
CA THR A 265 -23.57 27.21 4.58
C THR A 265 -22.38 26.66 5.33
N TYR A 266 -22.19 25.33 5.30
CA TYR A 266 -21.07 24.69 5.98
C TYR A 266 -20.58 23.45 5.23
N PRO A 267 -19.29 23.07 5.39
CA PRO A 267 -18.77 21.85 4.81
C PRO A 267 -19.40 20.63 5.52
N LEU A 268 -20.00 19.75 4.75
CA LEU A 268 -20.62 18.51 5.24
C LEU A 268 -19.60 17.37 5.28
N LEU A 269 -18.88 17.14 4.19
CA LEU A 269 -17.89 16.07 4.05
C LEU A 269 -16.79 16.47 3.06
N THR A 270 -15.57 16.01 3.32
CA THR A 270 -14.44 16.07 2.38
C THR A 270 -14.15 14.65 1.89
N TYR A 271 -13.95 14.51 0.58
CA TYR A 271 -13.64 13.25 -0.09
C TYR A 271 -12.24 13.35 -0.72
N GLU A 272 -11.45 12.30 -0.57
CA GLU A 272 -10.11 12.18 -1.14
C GLU A 272 -10.03 10.92 -2.01
N VAL A 273 -9.35 11.00 -3.15
CA VAL A 273 -9.00 9.83 -3.96
C VAL A 273 -7.91 9.05 -3.24
N THR A 274 -8.23 7.83 -2.80
CA THR A 274 -7.31 6.99 -2.02
C THR A 274 -6.90 5.74 -2.78
N PHE A 275 -5.65 5.34 -2.56
CA PHE A 275 -5.09 4.11 -3.11
C PHE A 275 -5.24 2.93 -2.15
N ASN A 276 -5.73 1.79 -2.66
CA ASN A 276 -5.89 0.56 -1.90
C ASN A 276 -4.61 -0.29 -1.95
N HIS A 277 -3.71 -0.03 -1.00
CA HIS A 277 -2.47 -0.79 -0.85
C HIS A 277 -2.70 -2.28 -0.58
N LEU A 278 -3.79 -2.64 0.11
CA LEU A 278 -4.12 -4.03 0.43
C LEU A 278 -4.39 -4.83 -0.85
N ASN A 279 -5.26 -4.33 -1.72
CA ASN A 279 -5.56 -4.98 -2.99
C ASN A 279 -4.35 -5.03 -3.93
N TYR A 280 -3.52 -3.97 -3.94
CA TYR A 280 -2.27 -3.96 -4.70
C TYR A 280 -1.30 -5.04 -4.24
N ASN A 281 -1.08 -5.15 -2.93
CA ASN A 281 -0.19 -6.17 -2.35
C ASN A 281 -0.73 -7.58 -2.55
N ASN A 282 -2.04 -7.79 -2.36
CA ASN A 282 -2.70 -9.07 -2.60
C ASN A 282 -2.52 -9.52 -4.07
N ASP A 283 -2.68 -8.61 -5.04
CA ASP A 283 -2.49 -8.94 -6.45
C ASP A 283 -1.01 -9.26 -6.77
N LYS A 284 -0.08 -8.53 -6.15
CA LYS A 284 1.38 -8.78 -6.27
C LYS A 284 1.75 -10.16 -5.75
N GLU A 285 1.27 -10.49 -4.54
CA GLU A 285 1.53 -11.77 -3.89
C GLU A 285 0.87 -12.93 -4.62
N THR A 286 -0.36 -12.75 -5.10
CA THR A 286 -1.07 -13.77 -5.90
C THR A 286 -0.29 -14.08 -7.17
N TYR A 287 0.08 -13.05 -7.94
CA TYR A 287 0.86 -13.22 -9.17
C TYR A 287 2.20 -13.92 -8.88
N TYR A 288 2.92 -13.45 -7.85
CA TYR A 288 4.18 -14.04 -7.42
C TYR A 288 4.01 -15.52 -7.07
N THR A 289 3.02 -15.86 -6.24
CA THR A 289 2.80 -17.22 -5.75
C THR A 289 2.46 -18.18 -6.90
N GLU A 290 1.57 -17.78 -7.80
CA GLU A 290 1.18 -18.60 -8.96
C GLU A 290 2.37 -18.89 -9.88
N HIS A 291 3.14 -17.87 -10.23
CA HIS A 291 4.28 -18.03 -11.16
C HIS A 291 5.47 -18.71 -10.50
N PHE A 292 5.74 -18.40 -9.23
CA PHE A 292 6.82 -19.01 -8.48
C PHE A 292 6.54 -20.48 -8.17
N PHE A 293 5.27 -20.86 -7.98
CA PHE A 293 4.87 -22.25 -7.81
C PHE A 293 5.21 -23.10 -9.04
N VAL A 294 4.92 -22.60 -10.26
CA VAL A 294 5.28 -23.27 -11.52
C VAL A 294 6.80 -23.40 -11.64
N VAL A 295 7.53 -22.31 -11.39
CA VAL A 295 8.99 -22.29 -11.35
C VAL A 295 9.55 -23.34 -10.40
N LYS A 296 9.00 -23.43 -9.20
CA LYS A 296 9.41 -24.40 -8.18
C LYS A 296 9.23 -25.82 -8.70
N ILE A 297 8.08 -26.16 -9.27
CA ILE A 297 7.83 -27.50 -9.84
C ILE A 297 8.83 -27.82 -10.95
N CYS A 298 9.03 -26.92 -11.91
CA CYS A 298 10.00 -27.10 -13.00
C CYS A 298 11.43 -27.27 -12.47
N PHE A 299 11.79 -26.51 -11.44
CA PHE A 299 13.11 -26.55 -10.84
C PHE A 299 13.37 -27.87 -10.08
N TRP A 300 12.41 -28.33 -9.28
CA TRP A 300 12.50 -29.59 -8.54
C TRP A 300 12.51 -30.81 -9.47
N THR A 301 11.71 -30.81 -10.54
CA THR A 301 11.73 -31.88 -11.54
C THR A 301 13.08 -31.94 -12.25
N LEU A 302 13.64 -30.81 -12.65
CA LEU A 302 14.97 -30.76 -13.29
C LEU A 302 16.10 -31.16 -12.33
N PHE A 303 16.01 -30.75 -11.05
CA PHE A 303 16.93 -31.19 -10.00
C PHE A 303 16.93 -32.71 -9.85
N PHE A 304 15.75 -33.32 -9.79
CA PHE A 304 15.60 -34.76 -9.61
C PHE A 304 16.23 -35.53 -10.78
N ILE A 305 16.00 -35.08 -12.01
CA ILE A 305 16.62 -35.68 -13.22
C ILE A 305 18.15 -35.58 -13.15
N LEU A 306 18.70 -34.42 -12.80
CA LEU A 306 20.15 -34.22 -12.66
C LEU A 306 20.75 -35.09 -11.55
N PHE A 307 20.05 -35.22 -10.42
CA PHE A 307 20.47 -36.03 -9.29
C PHE A 307 20.50 -37.53 -9.63
N VAL A 308 19.46 -38.03 -10.29
CA VAL A 308 19.39 -39.42 -10.77
C VAL A 308 20.52 -39.69 -11.77
N TYR A 309 20.76 -38.76 -12.69
CA TYR A 309 21.84 -38.87 -13.67
C TYR A 309 23.24 -38.87 -13.02
N LEU A 310 23.47 -38.01 -12.03
CA LEU A 310 24.73 -38.00 -11.28
C LEU A 310 24.92 -39.31 -10.50
N SER A 311 23.87 -39.79 -9.83
CA SER A 311 23.89 -41.06 -9.12
C SER A 311 24.25 -42.23 -10.05
N TYR A 312 23.67 -42.26 -11.25
CA TYR A 312 24.02 -43.23 -12.30
C TYR A 312 25.50 -43.13 -12.71
N LEU A 313 26.02 -41.92 -12.93
CA LEU A 313 27.44 -41.71 -13.26
C LEU A 313 28.38 -42.19 -12.16
N ILE A 314 28.05 -41.93 -10.89
CA ILE A 314 28.82 -42.38 -9.73
C ILE A 314 28.80 -43.91 -9.64
N TYR A 315 27.63 -44.54 -9.79
CA TYR A 315 27.48 -45.99 -9.81
C TYR A 315 28.32 -46.65 -10.92
N ARG A 316 28.28 -46.10 -12.14
CA ARG A 316 29.09 -46.62 -13.25
C ARG A 316 30.59 -46.50 -12.99
N PHE A 317 31.01 -45.39 -12.38
CA PHE A 317 32.41 -45.17 -12.02
C PHE A 317 32.89 -46.09 -10.89
N SER A 318 32.07 -46.31 -9.85
CA SER A 318 32.41 -47.22 -8.76
C SER A 318 32.50 -48.68 -9.25
N LYS A 319 31.58 -49.11 -10.11
CA LYS A 319 31.61 -50.44 -10.74
C LYS A 319 32.89 -50.62 -11.57
N TYR A 320 33.24 -49.65 -12.43
CA TYR A 320 34.49 -49.70 -13.21
C TYR A 320 35.73 -49.80 -12.31
N ARG A 321 35.79 -49.01 -11.22
CA ARG A 321 36.92 -49.02 -10.28
C ARG A 321 37.01 -50.35 -9.51
N SER A 322 35.88 -50.94 -9.12
CA SER A 322 35.82 -52.26 -8.49
C SER A 322 36.29 -53.37 -9.45
N THR A 323 35.88 -53.32 -10.72
CA THR A 323 36.34 -54.27 -11.74
C THR A 323 37.84 -54.11 -12.03
N ALA A 324 38.37 -52.88 -12.09
CA ALA A 324 39.80 -52.63 -12.26
C ALA A 324 40.63 -53.11 -11.05
N ASN A 325 40.15 -52.86 -9.82
CA ASN A 325 40.84 -53.29 -8.60
C ASN A 325 40.81 -54.81 -8.39
N SER A 326 39.72 -55.50 -8.81
CA SER A 326 39.65 -56.96 -8.78
C SER A 326 40.49 -57.63 -9.87
N LEU A 327 40.68 -56.96 -11.01
CA LEU A 327 41.61 -57.40 -12.04
C LEU A 327 43.06 -57.24 -11.58
N SER A 328 43.42 -56.14 -10.91
CA SER A 328 44.77 -55.94 -10.37
C SER A 328 45.07 -56.86 -9.18
N SER A 329 44.09 -57.18 -8.32
CA SER A 329 44.30 -58.08 -7.18
C SER A 329 44.40 -59.57 -7.56
N LYS A 330 43.87 -59.97 -8.72
CA LYS A 330 44.07 -61.31 -9.28
C LYS A 330 45.45 -61.51 -9.93
N ILE A 331 46.18 -60.43 -10.19
CA ILE A 331 47.52 -60.47 -10.77
C ILE A 331 48.54 -60.33 -9.64
N ASN A 332 48.66 -61.35 -8.81
CA ASN A 332 49.82 -61.52 -7.93
C ASN A 332 50.88 -62.30 -8.74
N ILE A 333 51.48 -61.65 -9.73
CA ILE A 333 52.56 -62.24 -10.52
C ILE A 333 53.79 -62.30 -9.62
N GLU A 334 54.18 -63.50 -9.20
CA GLU A 334 55.53 -63.70 -8.68
C GLU A 334 56.55 -63.18 -9.72
N PRO A 335 57.52 -62.35 -9.31
CA PRO A 335 58.46 -61.74 -10.25
C PRO A 335 59.17 -62.82 -11.09
N ASP A 336 59.27 -62.56 -12.39
CA ASP A 336 59.91 -63.45 -13.35
C ASP A 336 61.36 -63.75 -12.93
N ILE A 337 61.82 -64.99 -13.15
CA ILE A 337 63.17 -65.44 -12.79
C ILE A 337 64.22 -64.56 -13.48
N SER A 338 63.96 -64.15 -14.72
CA SER A 338 64.82 -63.21 -15.46
C SER A 338 64.91 -61.84 -14.80
N TYR A 339 63.79 -61.34 -14.24
CA TYR A 339 63.77 -60.07 -13.52
C TYR A 339 64.55 -60.17 -12.21
N LEU A 340 64.32 -61.23 -11.41
CA LEU A 340 65.04 -61.48 -10.16
C LEU A 340 66.55 -61.58 -10.39
N TYR A 341 66.98 -62.32 -11.42
CA TYR A 341 68.38 -62.45 -11.77
C TYR A 341 69.00 -61.13 -12.20
N ASN A 342 68.34 -60.37 -13.08
CA ASN A 342 68.88 -59.09 -13.57
C ASN A 342 68.99 -58.05 -12.45
N GLU A 343 68.04 -58.02 -11.53
CA GLU A 343 68.06 -57.11 -10.38
C GLU A 343 69.22 -57.43 -9.42
N ILE A 344 69.53 -58.71 -9.22
CA ILE A 344 70.69 -59.14 -8.41
C ILE A 344 72.00 -58.78 -9.09
N ILE A 345 72.14 -59.06 -10.39
CA ILE A 345 73.35 -58.76 -11.16
C ILE A 345 73.60 -57.24 -11.24
N THR A 346 72.56 -56.41 -11.27
CA THR A 346 72.76 -54.96 -11.21
C THR A 346 73.17 -54.49 -9.82
N LYS A 347 72.47 -54.93 -8.76
CA LYS A 347 72.68 -54.41 -7.40
C LYS A 347 73.92 -54.97 -6.70
N ALA A 348 74.28 -56.22 -6.97
CA ALA A 348 75.47 -56.86 -6.42
C ALA A 348 76.68 -56.74 -7.36
N ASN A 349 76.65 -55.87 -8.39
CA ASN A 349 77.78 -55.72 -9.30
C ASN A 349 79.01 -55.20 -8.53
N PRO A 350 80.12 -55.97 -8.46
CA PRO A 350 81.30 -55.58 -7.68
C PRO A 350 81.87 -54.22 -8.07
N LYS A 351 81.72 -53.83 -9.35
CA LYS A 351 82.19 -52.52 -9.85
C LYS A 351 81.57 -51.32 -9.10
N MET A 352 80.36 -51.46 -8.56
CA MET A 352 79.70 -50.39 -7.81
C MET A 352 80.36 -50.10 -6.46
N PHE A 353 81.18 -51.02 -5.95
CA PHE A 353 81.82 -50.93 -4.64
C PHE A 353 83.33 -50.70 -4.71
N ILE A 354 83.87 -50.47 -5.92
CA ILE A 354 85.26 -50.12 -6.15
C ILE A 354 85.46 -48.59 -6.06
N GLU A 355 84.44 -47.81 -6.40
CA GLU A 355 84.49 -46.34 -6.38
C GLU A 355 83.19 -45.73 -5.82
N PRO A 356 83.19 -45.24 -4.56
CA PRO A 356 84.29 -45.28 -3.59
C PRO A 356 84.59 -46.70 -3.11
N TYR A 357 85.85 -47.00 -2.80
CA TYR A 357 86.28 -48.34 -2.41
C TYR A 357 85.68 -48.77 -1.07
N GLN A 358 84.85 -49.81 -1.09
CA GLN A 358 84.14 -50.35 0.07
C GLN A 358 84.47 -51.84 0.24
N PRO A 359 85.58 -52.19 0.92
CA PRO A 359 86.15 -53.56 0.90
C PRO A 359 85.21 -54.64 1.44
N ASN A 360 84.45 -54.34 2.50
CA ASN A 360 83.50 -55.30 3.07
C ASN A 360 82.32 -55.57 2.13
N LYS A 361 81.74 -54.51 1.55
CA LYS A 361 80.64 -54.63 0.59
C LYS A 361 81.10 -55.23 -0.73
N LEU A 362 82.32 -54.95 -1.17
CA LEU A 362 82.91 -55.54 -2.37
C LEU A 362 83.07 -57.06 -2.22
N THR A 363 83.51 -57.54 -1.06
CA THR A 363 83.62 -58.98 -0.78
C THR A 363 82.25 -59.65 -0.83
N THR A 364 81.26 -59.09 -0.12
CA THR A 364 79.89 -59.63 -0.11
C THR A 364 79.21 -59.56 -1.48
N ALA A 365 79.42 -58.47 -2.22
CA ALA A 365 78.91 -58.31 -3.58
C ALA A 365 79.52 -59.34 -4.53
N ASN A 366 80.84 -59.60 -4.46
CA ASN A 366 81.49 -60.65 -5.24
C ASN A 366 80.90 -62.05 -4.96
N GLU A 367 80.66 -62.38 -3.69
CA GLU A 367 80.05 -63.65 -3.30
C GLU A 367 78.65 -63.79 -3.89
N ILE A 368 77.76 -62.82 -3.62
CA ILE A 368 76.37 -62.82 -4.10
C ILE A 368 76.31 -62.85 -5.64
N TYR A 369 77.16 -62.06 -6.30
CA TYR A 369 77.23 -61.99 -7.76
C TYR A 369 77.69 -63.33 -8.35
N SER A 370 78.71 -63.97 -7.78
CA SER A 370 79.19 -65.28 -8.24
C SER A 370 78.16 -66.39 -8.02
N GLU A 371 77.41 -66.34 -6.91
CA GLU A 371 76.39 -67.32 -6.57
C GLU A 371 75.16 -67.17 -7.48
N ALA A 372 74.80 -65.93 -7.82
CA ALA A 372 73.76 -65.62 -8.80
C ALA A 372 74.12 -66.14 -10.20
N LEU A 373 75.37 -65.96 -10.66
CA LEU A 373 75.84 -66.47 -11.96
C LEU A 373 75.71 -67.99 -12.06
N LYS A 374 76.03 -68.73 -10.99
CA LYS A 374 75.94 -70.20 -10.95
C LYS A 374 74.49 -70.71 -10.86
N ASN A 375 73.58 -69.91 -10.31
CA ASN A 375 72.20 -70.30 -10.01
C ASN A 375 71.17 -69.48 -10.81
N LYS A 376 71.52 -69.06 -12.03
CA LYS A 376 70.73 -68.17 -12.89
C LYS A 376 69.26 -68.55 -13.09
N HIS A 377 68.93 -69.83 -12.98
CA HIS A 377 67.57 -70.34 -13.18
C HIS A 377 66.91 -70.88 -11.91
N ASN A 378 67.57 -70.79 -10.75
CA ASN A 378 67.03 -71.28 -9.48
C ASN A 378 66.35 -70.16 -8.69
N ARG A 379 65.02 -70.09 -8.77
CA ARG A 379 64.21 -69.01 -8.18
C ARG A 379 64.40 -68.87 -6.67
N ASP A 380 64.46 -69.96 -5.92
CA ASP A 380 64.53 -69.91 -4.45
C ASP A 380 65.89 -69.38 -3.98
N VAL A 381 66.96 -69.74 -4.69
CA VAL A 381 68.30 -69.20 -4.45
C VAL A 381 68.34 -67.71 -4.80
N LEU A 382 67.80 -67.30 -5.95
CA LEU A 382 67.77 -65.89 -6.34
C LEU A 382 66.94 -65.03 -5.39
N LYS A 383 65.79 -65.51 -4.88
CA LYS A 383 65.02 -64.78 -3.86
C LYS A 383 65.82 -64.59 -2.57
N LYS A 384 66.51 -65.63 -2.09
CA LYS A 384 67.38 -65.55 -0.90
C LYS A 384 68.54 -64.57 -1.11
N LEU A 385 69.17 -64.59 -2.29
CA LEU A 385 70.25 -63.67 -2.64
C LEU A 385 69.76 -62.22 -2.70
N LEU A 386 68.56 -61.96 -3.25
CA LEU A 386 67.97 -60.62 -3.28
C LEU A 386 67.68 -60.09 -1.87
N ASP A 387 67.24 -60.94 -0.94
CA ASP A 387 67.06 -60.55 0.46
C ASP A 387 68.39 -60.34 1.19
N ARG A 388 69.45 -61.09 0.85
CA ARG A 388 70.81 -60.82 1.34
C ARG A 388 71.31 -59.46 0.85
N ILE A 389 71.10 -59.09 -0.41
CA ILE A 389 71.45 -57.76 -0.94
C ILE A 389 70.81 -56.67 -0.08
N LYS A 390 69.51 -56.77 0.23
CA LYS A 390 68.82 -55.75 1.05
C LYS A 390 69.36 -55.61 2.48
N LYS A 391 70.01 -56.64 3.02
CA LYS A 391 70.51 -56.68 4.40
C LYS A 391 72.00 -56.34 4.49
N GLU A 392 72.79 -56.75 3.50
CA GLU A 392 74.25 -56.79 3.58
C GLU A 392 74.93 -55.75 2.66
N LEU A 393 74.25 -55.22 1.63
CA LEU A 393 74.76 -54.22 0.68
C LEU A 393 73.96 -52.92 0.74
#